data_AF-A0A7J4KNN4-F1
#
_entry.id   AF-A0A7J4KNN4-F1
#
_cell.length_a   1.000
_cell.length_b   1.000
_cell.length_c   1.000
_cell.angle_alpha   90.00
_cell.angle_beta   90.00
_cell.angle_gamma   90.00
#
_symmetry.space_group_name_H-M   'P 1'
#
loop_
_entity.id
_entity.type
_entity.pdbx_description
1 polymer ?
#
loop_
_entity_poly.entity_id
_entity_poly.type
_entity_poly.pdbx_seq_one_letter_code
_entity_poly.pdbx_strand_id
1 'polypeptide(L)'
;MRLPILLVLFSLFLCPFSFATVKWSLSTADAISGKGVLTEGKAIFASYNGKVYAVNTTNGSTTWTYDSGGKIILEPVLASIGILAVANSEGKLSILSVSDGNVLFESGLGKPPLSLAAGGERVYLATEGNVSAYSLNGTLLWNSPFFPPIGQIGYAEGEIFFTSGSKLNALDAANGSVEWAADADDSFLSRPVRHLGAVYFGAIDGKLYSIDAAFGRVRWAYPTRGWVMSTPLVTSDAIYFGSNDGYFYSVSPSGTLRFRHFTSEGAWTKPEIYENAGRQVVVFGTNEGKVYGLDSQTGNERWAFSSYGKPTSTTRSGNAFIFGTSTGRIYSLVPSPICSFTKPSPLETVGNFPSEIEGKSSADTGISRVEVRANKGDWILAQGTENWNADVDFSPFDSGAVTVECRTRDNAGNLEEGEYSFLLLIKSDTAQLKKMYISSPSEVDPKKAFNISARDNEGKELRRVTFSIEGVNRTSDSPLEVTLGKSGIVPVSIHKPGYDPVSFTVNGRGGGEALFAAAAIILLLAIALLYFFVIRKRKK
;
A
#
# COMPACT_ATOMS: atom_id res chain seq x y z
N MET A 1 -23.81 44.14 18.11
CA MET A 1 -22.41 44.01 17.65
C MET A 1 -22.21 42.55 17.28
N ARG A 2 -22.27 42.24 15.98
CA ARG A 2 -22.20 40.88 15.41
C ARG A 2 -20.74 40.61 15.03
N LEU A 3 -20.17 39.46 15.43
CA LEU A 3 -19.05 38.84 14.74
C LEU A 3 -19.38 37.36 14.51
N PRO A 4 -19.15 36.82 13.30
CA PRO A 4 -19.62 35.49 12.90
C PRO A 4 -18.60 34.39 13.23
N ILE A 5 -19.13 33.22 13.57
CA ILE A 5 -18.41 31.96 13.71
C ILE A 5 -18.01 31.48 12.31
N LEU A 6 -16.72 31.43 12.03
CA LEU A 6 -16.17 30.84 10.81
C LEU A 6 -16.21 29.32 10.95
N LEU A 7 -17.22 28.68 10.37
CA LEU A 7 -17.28 27.25 10.15
C LEU A 7 -16.25 26.88 9.07
N VAL A 8 -15.10 26.36 9.50
CA VAL A 8 -14.15 25.69 8.59
C VAL A 8 -14.76 24.34 8.23
N LEU A 9 -15.35 24.27 7.04
CA LEU A 9 -15.72 23.03 6.37
C LEU A 9 -14.45 22.21 6.13
N PHE A 10 -14.25 21.18 6.97
CA PHE A 10 -13.29 20.12 6.71
C PHE A 10 -13.78 19.33 5.50
N SER A 11 -13.29 19.68 4.31
CA SER A 11 -13.36 18.81 3.14
C SER A 11 -12.45 17.62 3.38
N LEU A 12 -12.99 16.58 4.02
CA LEU A 12 -12.44 15.22 4.02
C LEU A 12 -12.49 14.71 2.58
N PHE A 13 -11.47 15.07 1.79
CA PHE A 13 -11.09 14.27 0.64
C PHE A 13 -10.68 12.90 1.18
N LEU A 14 -11.58 11.93 1.06
CA LEU A 14 -11.32 10.51 1.21
C LEU A 14 -10.27 10.10 0.17
N CYS A 15 -8.99 10.27 0.52
CA CYS A 15 -7.91 9.63 -0.21
C CYS A 15 -8.09 8.11 -0.02
N PRO A 16 -8.12 7.30 -1.10
CA PRO A 16 -8.11 5.87 -0.96
C PRO A 16 -6.71 5.48 -0.49
N PHE A 17 -6.50 5.42 0.82
CA PHE A 17 -5.23 4.96 1.38
C PHE A 17 -5.12 3.46 1.08
N SER A 18 -4.37 3.11 0.04
CA SER A 18 -3.78 1.79 -0.08
C SER A 18 -2.91 1.56 1.15
N PHE A 19 -3.36 0.71 2.06
CA PHE A 19 -2.63 0.46 3.29
C PHE A 19 -1.42 -0.45 3.01
N ALA A 20 -0.39 -0.28 3.82
CA ALA A 20 0.58 -1.33 4.09
C ALA A 20 0.48 -1.64 5.59
N THR A 21 0.46 -2.93 5.92
CA THR A 21 0.14 -3.42 7.27
C THR A 21 1.39 -3.91 7.97
N VAL A 22 1.54 -3.57 9.24
CA VAL A 22 2.63 -4.09 10.07
C VAL A 22 2.30 -5.52 10.49
N LYS A 23 3.08 -6.49 10.01
CA LYS A 23 2.97 -7.91 10.40
C LYS A 23 3.51 -8.14 11.81
N TRP A 24 4.66 -7.55 12.09
CA TRP A 24 5.27 -7.53 13.42
C TRP A 24 6.20 -6.33 13.55
N SER A 25 6.52 -5.95 14.79
CA SER A 25 7.56 -4.98 15.09
C SER A 25 8.36 -5.39 16.32
N LEU A 26 9.66 -5.14 16.30
CA LEU A 26 10.57 -5.32 17.44
C LEU A 26 11.21 -3.97 17.78
N SER A 27 11.44 -3.70 19.07
CA SER A 27 12.19 -2.51 19.50
C SER A 27 13.57 -2.90 20.05
N THR A 28 14.60 -2.23 19.56
CA THR A 28 15.96 -2.23 20.11
C THR A 28 16.13 -1.04 21.06
N ALA A 29 17.23 -1.01 21.82
CA ALA A 29 17.48 0.04 22.81
C ALA A 29 17.98 1.36 22.20
N ASP A 30 18.39 1.34 20.94
CA ASP A 30 18.92 2.50 20.20
C ASP A 30 18.68 2.31 18.69
N ALA A 31 18.94 3.35 17.90
CA ALA A 31 18.77 3.40 16.45
C ALA A 31 19.36 2.19 15.71
N ILE A 32 18.73 1.80 14.60
CA ILE A 32 19.27 0.80 13.68
C ILE A 32 20.28 1.46 12.75
N SER A 33 21.44 0.83 12.58
CA SER A 33 22.64 1.45 11.97
C SER A 33 22.55 1.60 10.46
N GLY A 34 21.77 0.76 9.77
CA GLY A 34 21.63 0.80 8.32
C GLY A 34 20.79 -0.37 7.79
N LYS A 35 21.00 -0.76 6.53
CA LYS A 35 20.23 -1.83 5.90
C LYS A 35 20.43 -3.16 6.65
N GLY A 36 19.35 -3.90 6.87
CA GLY A 36 19.42 -5.24 7.42
C GLY A 36 19.90 -6.26 6.38
N VAL A 37 20.63 -7.27 6.83
CA VAL A 37 20.98 -8.44 6.01
C VAL A 37 19.85 -9.45 6.09
N LEU A 38 19.36 -9.90 4.94
CA LEU A 38 18.37 -10.95 4.87
C LEU A 38 19.00 -12.29 4.47
N THR A 39 18.60 -13.34 5.17
CA THR A 39 18.98 -14.73 4.92
C THR A 39 17.73 -15.61 5.04
N GLU A 40 17.84 -16.91 4.78
CA GLU A 40 16.71 -17.83 4.92
C GLU A 40 16.18 -17.83 6.37
N GLY A 41 14.97 -17.27 6.54
CA GLY A 41 14.26 -17.19 7.82
C GLY A 41 14.78 -16.16 8.83
N LYS A 42 15.84 -15.39 8.52
CA LYS A 42 16.38 -14.35 9.44
C LYS A 42 16.65 -13.03 8.74
N ALA A 43 16.23 -11.93 9.38
CA ALA A 43 16.72 -10.59 9.09
C ALA A 43 17.68 -10.17 10.21
N ILE A 44 18.85 -9.64 9.86
CA ILE A 44 19.92 -9.32 10.81
C ILE A 44 20.21 -7.83 10.74
N PHE A 45 20.09 -7.15 11.88
CA PHE A 45 20.26 -5.71 12.00
C PHE A 45 21.33 -5.39 13.04
N ALA A 46 22.15 -4.39 12.75
CA ALA A 46 23.01 -3.77 13.75
C ALA A 46 22.35 -2.53 14.34
N SER A 47 22.64 -2.24 15.61
CA SER A 47 22.13 -1.07 16.31
C SER A 47 23.28 -0.24 16.91
N TYR A 48 23.03 1.06 17.04
CA TYR A 48 23.93 2.01 17.68
C TYR A 48 24.26 1.66 19.14
N ASN A 49 23.46 0.81 19.78
CA ASN A 49 23.74 0.29 21.12
C ASN A 49 24.89 -0.74 21.15
N GLY A 50 25.47 -1.08 20.00
CA GLY A 50 26.59 -1.99 19.87
C GLY A 50 26.23 -3.45 19.66
N LYS A 51 24.93 -3.75 19.55
CA LYS A 51 24.43 -5.11 19.35
C LYS A 51 23.99 -5.39 17.92
N VAL A 52 24.14 -6.64 17.54
CA VAL A 52 23.56 -7.24 16.33
C VAL A 52 22.39 -8.10 16.76
N TYR A 53 21.26 -7.94 16.08
CA TYR A 53 20.01 -8.65 16.32
C TYR A 53 19.66 -9.49 15.10
N ALA A 54 19.62 -10.80 15.24
CA ALA A 54 18.99 -11.66 14.25
C ALA A 54 17.55 -11.94 14.65
N VAL A 55 16.62 -11.55 13.79
CA VAL A 55 15.18 -11.67 14.02
C VAL A 55 14.57 -12.63 13.02
N ASN A 56 13.65 -13.45 13.48
CA ASN A 56 12.89 -14.35 12.63
C ASN A 56 12.00 -13.53 11.70
N THR A 57 12.09 -13.76 10.39
CA THR A 57 11.38 -12.96 9.38
C THR A 57 9.87 -13.11 9.44
N THR A 58 9.37 -14.21 10.00
CA THR A 58 7.93 -14.53 10.02
C THR A 58 7.22 -13.90 11.20
N ASN A 59 7.81 -13.91 12.39
CA ASN A 59 7.15 -13.48 13.62
C ASN A 59 7.88 -12.36 14.40
N GLY A 60 9.07 -11.95 13.95
CA GLY A 60 9.85 -10.89 14.58
C GLY A 60 10.56 -11.28 15.87
N SER A 61 10.55 -12.56 16.27
CA SER A 61 11.23 -13.00 17.48
C SER A 61 12.74 -12.98 17.29
N THR A 62 13.46 -12.43 18.27
CA THR A 62 14.92 -12.46 18.28
C THR A 62 15.40 -13.92 18.38
N THR A 63 16.19 -14.37 17.41
CA THR A 63 16.78 -15.71 17.38
C THR A 63 18.12 -15.72 18.12
N TRP A 64 18.95 -14.71 17.89
CA TRP A 64 20.20 -14.53 18.63
C TRP A 64 20.59 -13.04 18.66
N THR A 65 21.48 -12.71 19.59
CA THR A 65 22.10 -11.39 19.68
C THR A 65 23.60 -11.52 19.86
N TYR A 66 24.37 -10.62 19.25
CA TYR A 66 25.81 -10.49 19.47
C TYR A 66 26.13 -9.10 20.00
N ASP A 67 27.02 -9.01 20.98
CA ASP A 67 27.50 -7.74 21.53
C ASP A 67 28.92 -7.49 21.01
N SER A 68 29.08 -6.42 20.23
CA SER A 68 30.38 -6.10 19.64
C SER A 68 31.33 -5.41 20.62
N GLY A 69 30.84 -4.97 21.79
CA GLY A 69 31.61 -4.24 22.80
C GLY A 69 31.84 -2.76 22.46
N GLY A 70 31.20 -2.23 21.42
CA GLY A 70 31.31 -0.83 20.98
C GLY A 70 30.14 -0.46 20.07
N LYS A 71 29.93 0.83 19.78
CA LYS A 71 28.79 1.24 18.94
C LYS A 71 28.94 0.71 17.52
N ILE A 72 27.88 0.16 16.94
CA ILE A 72 27.91 -0.23 15.53
C ILE A 72 27.24 0.88 14.71
N ILE A 73 28.01 1.55 13.86
CA ILE A 73 27.54 2.67 13.04
C ILE A 73 27.29 2.21 11.59
N LEU A 74 28.00 1.16 11.15
CA LEU A 74 27.88 0.61 9.81
C LEU A 74 26.81 -0.48 9.75
N GLU A 75 26.22 -0.65 8.58
CA GLU A 75 25.35 -1.80 8.31
C GLU A 75 26.16 -3.11 8.31
N PRO A 76 25.60 -4.22 8.82
CA PRO A 76 26.23 -5.52 8.70
C PRO A 76 26.24 -5.95 7.22
N VAL A 77 27.24 -6.72 6.80
CA VAL A 77 27.34 -7.22 5.42
C VAL A 77 27.42 -8.74 5.38
N LEU A 78 26.71 -9.35 4.43
CA LEU A 78 26.79 -10.79 4.18
C LEU A 78 28.00 -11.07 3.30
N ALA A 79 29.02 -11.74 3.84
CA ALA A 79 30.28 -11.97 3.13
C ALA A 79 30.28 -13.27 2.31
N SER A 80 29.55 -14.27 2.76
CA SER A 80 29.21 -15.48 2.01
C SER A 80 27.95 -16.13 2.63
N ILE A 81 27.48 -17.23 2.05
CA ILE A 81 26.39 -18.01 2.64
C ILE A 81 26.81 -18.43 4.06
N GLY A 82 26.09 -17.95 5.06
CA GLY A 82 26.35 -18.30 6.46
C GLY A 82 27.35 -17.40 7.19
N ILE A 83 28.01 -16.44 6.51
CA ILE A 83 29.05 -15.59 7.12
C ILE A 83 28.66 -14.12 7.05
N LEU A 84 28.63 -13.47 8.22
CA LEU A 84 28.31 -12.06 8.42
C LEU A 84 29.55 -11.31 8.88
N ALA A 85 29.80 -10.11 8.33
CA ALA A 85 30.83 -9.21 8.84
C ALA A 85 30.19 -7.96 9.46
N VAL A 86 30.73 -7.56 10.61
CA VAL A 86 30.26 -6.42 11.40
C VAL A 86 31.46 -5.66 11.92
N ALA A 87 31.43 -4.33 11.86
CA ALA A 87 32.51 -3.51 12.41
C ALA A 87 31.95 -2.41 13.32
N ASN A 88 32.65 -2.12 14.41
CA ASN A 88 32.21 -1.15 15.43
C ASN A 88 33.12 0.09 15.52
N SER A 89 32.68 1.08 16.30
CA SER A 89 33.35 2.38 16.49
C SER A 89 34.74 2.27 17.12
N GLU A 90 35.01 1.19 17.85
CA GLU A 90 36.30 0.95 18.50
C GLU A 90 37.35 0.37 17.53
N GLY A 91 37.01 0.27 16.24
CA GLY A 91 37.90 -0.31 15.24
C GLY A 91 38.01 -1.82 15.37
N LYS A 92 36.94 -2.51 15.78
CA LYS A 92 36.89 -3.97 15.78
C LYS A 92 36.09 -4.47 14.57
N LEU A 93 36.63 -5.43 13.83
CA LEU A 93 35.93 -6.22 12.82
C LEU A 93 35.63 -7.59 13.40
N SER A 94 34.36 -7.99 13.37
CA SER A 94 33.88 -9.30 13.81
C SER A 94 33.27 -10.06 12.63
N ILE A 95 33.72 -11.30 12.43
CA ILE A 95 33.14 -12.25 11.49
C ILE A 95 32.31 -13.24 12.28
N LEU A 96 31.02 -13.30 11.97
CA LEU A 96 30.02 -14.06 12.72
C LEU A 96 29.37 -15.10 11.83
N SER A 97 28.98 -16.21 12.44
CA SER A 97 28.06 -17.18 11.86
C SER A 97 26.65 -16.60 11.82
N VAL A 98 26.01 -16.64 10.65
CA VAL A 98 24.62 -16.19 10.45
C VAL A 98 23.63 -17.06 11.23
N SER A 99 23.92 -18.35 11.40
CA SER A 99 22.96 -19.31 11.96
C SER A 99 22.68 -19.04 13.44
N ASP A 100 23.72 -18.73 14.20
CA ASP A 100 23.72 -18.69 15.67
C ASP A 100 24.40 -17.44 16.27
N GLY A 101 25.02 -16.59 15.45
CA GLY A 101 25.71 -15.38 15.91
C GLY A 101 27.08 -15.66 16.55
N ASN A 102 27.58 -16.89 16.47
CA ASN A 102 28.87 -17.24 17.04
C ASN A 102 30.00 -16.52 16.31
N VAL A 103 30.96 -16.03 17.09
CA VAL A 103 32.17 -15.39 16.58
C VAL A 103 33.04 -16.45 15.92
N LEU A 104 33.29 -16.29 14.63
CA LEU A 104 34.25 -17.11 13.89
C LEU A 104 35.65 -16.51 14.01
N PHE A 105 35.75 -15.18 13.96
CA PHE A 105 37.00 -14.45 14.08
C PHE A 105 36.77 -12.97 14.43
N GLU A 106 37.76 -12.33 15.05
CA GLU A 106 37.79 -10.89 15.29
C GLU A 106 39.17 -10.31 14.98
N SER A 107 39.20 -9.12 14.36
CA SER A 107 40.43 -8.35 14.12
C SER A 107 40.30 -6.95 14.71
N GLY A 108 41.39 -6.45 15.27
CA GLY A 108 41.58 -5.01 15.45
C GLY A 108 41.94 -4.35 14.12
N LEU A 109 41.28 -3.24 13.80
CA LEU A 109 41.51 -2.39 12.64
C LEU A 109 42.44 -1.21 12.98
N GLY A 110 42.61 -0.90 14.27
CA GLY A 110 43.41 0.22 14.77
C GLY A 110 42.80 1.61 14.56
N LYS A 111 41.79 1.72 13.69
CA LYS A 111 41.01 2.94 13.44
C LYS A 111 39.52 2.63 13.30
N PRO A 112 38.63 3.59 13.59
CA PRO A 112 37.21 3.44 13.32
C PRO A 112 36.94 3.17 11.83
N PRO A 113 36.07 2.20 11.49
CA PRO A 113 35.71 1.90 10.11
C PRO A 113 34.73 2.96 9.58
N LEU A 114 34.92 3.34 8.31
CA LEU A 114 34.09 4.32 7.59
C LEU A 114 33.11 3.65 6.60
N SER A 115 33.49 2.50 6.06
CA SER A 115 32.64 1.72 5.16
C SER A 115 32.99 0.24 5.21
N LEU A 116 31.97 -0.59 4.99
CA LEU A 116 32.06 -2.03 4.94
C LEU A 116 31.32 -2.54 3.70
N ALA A 117 31.96 -3.43 2.95
CA ALA A 117 31.39 -4.12 1.81
C ALA A 117 31.91 -5.56 1.77
N ALA A 118 31.26 -6.42 0.99
CA ALA A 118 31.73 -7.78 0.81
C ALA A 118 31.43 -8.31 -0.59
N GLY A 119 32.21 -9.28 -1.03
CA GLY A 119 32.04 -9.94 -2.31
C GLY A 119 33.29 -10.72 -2.74
N GLY A 120 33.08 -11.79 -3.52
CA GLY A 120 34.17 -12.67 -3.93
C GLY A 120 34.85 -13.37 -2.74
N GLU A 121 34.06 -13.76 -1.73
CA GLU A 121 34.52 -14.38 -0.47
C GLU A 121 35.53 -13.51 0.31
N ARG A 122 35.35 -12.20 0.28
CA ARG A 122 36.17 -11.22 1.00
C ARG A 122 35.31 -10.14 1.62
N VAL A 123 35.88 -9.50 2.63
CA VAL A 123 35.36 -8.30 3.28
C VAL A 123 36.27 -7.13 2.90
N TYR A 124 35.69 -6.05 2.39
CA TYR A 124 36.38 -4.81 2.06
C TYR A 124 36.03 -3.75 3.08
N LEU A 125 37.04 -3.04 3.57
CA LEU A 125 36.90 -2.10 4.67
C LEU A 125 37.63 -0.80 4.35
N ALA A 126 36.95 0.32 4.57
CA ALA A 126 37.57 1.65 4.55
C ALA A 126 37.81 2.11 5.98
N THR A 127 39.02 2.58 6.27
CA THR A 127 39.34 3.40 7.45
C THR A 127 39.84 4.76 6.98
N GLU A 128 40.10 5.67 7.90
CA GLU A 128 40.75 6.93 7.54
C GLU A 128 42.14 6.66 6.94
N GLY A 129 42.25 6.92 5.63
CA GLY A 129 43.48 6.87 4.86
C GLY A 129 43.79 5.54 4.18
N ASN A 130 42.98 4.49 4.37
CA ASN A 130 43.20 3.20 3.74
C ASN A 130 41.91 2.51 3.31
N VAL A 131 42.02 1.74 2.24
CA VAL A 131 41.07 0.68 1.88
C VAL A 131 41.81 -0.65 1.97
N SER A 132 41.19 -1.66 2.56
CA SER A 132 41.80 -2.97 2.82
C SER A 132 40.84 -4.09 2.47
N ALA A 133 41.38 -5.27 2.14
CA ALA A 133 40.61 -6.50 2.04
C ALA A 133 41.04 -7.53 3.07
N TYR A 134 40.05 -8.24 3.61
CA TYR A 134 40.22 -9.35 4.52
C TYR A 134 39.56 -10.59 3.92
N SER A 135 40.19 -11.74 4.13
CA SER A 135 39.55 -13.03 3.88
C SER A 135 38.49 -13.33 4.95
N LEU A 136 37.66 -14.36 4.74
CA LEU A 136 36.60 -14.72 5.70
C LEU A 136 37.12 -15.32 7.02
N ASN A 137 38.39 -15.72 7.07
CA ASN A 137 39.07 -16.06 8.34
C ASN A 137 39.73 -14.82 8.99
N GLY A 138 39.55 -13.65 8.39
CA GLY A 138 40.04 -12.35 8.84
C GLY A 138 41.52 -12.07 8.67
N THR A 139 42.22 -12.86 7.84
CA THR A 139 43.57 -12.50 7.39
C THR A 139 43.51 -11.27 6.49
N LEU A 140 44.31 -10.24 6.78
CA LEU A 140 44.54 -9.09 5.90
C LEU A 140 45.20 -9.57 4.60
N LEU A 141 44.52 -9.37 3.47
CA LEU A 141 44.99 -9.78 2.15
C LEU A 141 45.82 -8.68 1.48
N TRP A 142 45.31 -7.45 1.52
CA TRP A 142 45.99 -6.26 1.02
C TRP A 142 45.47 -5.01 1.72
N ASN A 143 46.30 -3.95 1.73
CA ASN A 143 45.98 -2.66 2.30
C ASN A 143 46.57 -1.54 1.43
N SER A 144 45.71 -0.69 0.87
CA SER A 144 46.09 0.35 -0.08
C SER A 144 45.79 1.74 0.50
N PRO A 145 46.76 2.67 0.50
CA PRO A 145 46.58 4.01 1.05
C PRO A 145 45.82 4.93 0.08
N PHE A 146 44.91 5.74 0.60
CA PHE A 146 44.10 6.70 -0.14
C PHE A 146 43.93 8.01 0.62
N PHE A 147 43.68 9.10 -0.11
CA PHE A 147 43.49 10.42 0.50
C PHE A 147 42.07 10.55 1.11
N PRO A 148 41.91 10.89 2.40
CA PRO A 148 40.58 11.08 2.98
C PRO A 148 39.89 12.36 2.44
N PRO A 149 38.56 12.48 2.54
CA PRO A 149 37.62 11.49 3.07
C PRO A 149 37.43 10.32 2.11
N ILE A 150 37.23 9.12 2.67
CA ILE A 150 36.88 7.91 1.91
C ILE A 150 35.37 7.67 2.05
N GLY A 151 34.67 7.53 0.93
CA GLY A 151 33.23 7.29 0.88
C GLY A 151 32.84 5.82 1.03
N GLN A 152 31.58 5.51 0.74
CA GLN A 152 31.07 4.14 0.82
C GLN A 152 31.70 3.24 -0.27
N ILE A 153 32.13 2.03 0.12
CA ILE A 153 32.63 1.01 -0.80
C ILE A 153 31.45 0.27 -1.45
N GLY A 154 31.48 0.14 -2.77
CA GLY A 154 30.69 -0.80 -3.55
C GLY A 154 31.58 -1.92 -4.10
N TYR A 155 31.05 -3.13 -4.25
CA TYR A 155 31.72 -4.26 -4.90
C TYR A 155 30.85 -4.74 -6.06
N ALA A 156 31.45 -4.96 -7.23
CA ALA A 156 30.79 -5.61 -8.35
C ALA A 156 31.81 -6.25 -9.30
N GLU A 157 31.52 -7.44 -9.81
CA GLU A 157 32.27 -8.10 -10.89
C GLU A 157 33.80 -8.23 -10.65
N GLY A 158 34.23 -8.34 -9.39
CA GLY A 158 35.65 -8.48 -9.05
C GLY A 158 36.39 -7.15 -8.85
N GLU A 159 35.67 -6.03 -8.91
CA GLU A 159 36.19 -4.68 -8.64
C GLU A 159 35.51 -4.09 -7.40
N ILE A 160 36.22 -3.16 -6.75
CA ILE A 160 35.65 -2.29 -5.73
C ILE A 160 35.67 -0.84 -6.18
N PHE A 161 34.61 -0.11 -5.85
CA PHE A 161 34.42 1.29 -6.19
C PHE A 161 34.22 2.10 -4.93
N PHE A 162 34.95 3.19 -4.79
CA PHE A 162 34.79 4.12 -3.67
C PHE A 162 35.34 5.48 -4.03
N THR A 163 34.91 6.48 -3.29
CA THR A 163 35.40 7.84 -3.45
C THR A 163 36.51 8.12 -2.44
N SER A 164 37.52 8.87 -2.86
CA SER A 164 38.64 9.31 -2.04
C SER A 164 39.03 10.73 -2.48
N GLY A 165 38.86 11.72 -1.60
CA GLY A 165 38.95 13.13 -1.98
C GLY A 165 37.97 13.49 -3.09
N SER A 166 38.48 14.01 -4.21
CA SER A 166 37.71 14.38 -5.42
C SER A 166 37.74 13.30 -6.51
N LYS A 167 37.99 12.03 -6.14
CA LYS A 167 38.11 10.94 -7.13
C LYS A 167 37.21 9.77 -6.80
N LEU A 168 36.56 9.23 -7.83
CA LEU A 168 36.02 7.88 -7.82
C LEU A 168 37.13 6.93 -8.27
N ASN A 169 37.47 5.96 -7.44
CA ASN A 169 38.50 4.96 -7.71
C ASN A 169 37.84 3.62 -7.98
N ALA A 170 38.39 2.87 -8.93
CA ALA A 170 38.13 1.45 -9.12
C ALA A 170 39.42 0.67 -8.86
N LEU A 171 39.33 -0.35 -8.02
CA LEU A 171 40.43 -1.24 -7.69
C LEU A 171 40.07 -2.67 -8.04
N ASP A 172 41.07 -3.44 -8.46
CA ASP A 172 41.00 -4.89 -8.52
C ASP A 172 40.79 -5.42 -7.09
N ALA A 173 39.72 -6.17 -6.87
CA ALA A 173 39.34 -6.61 -5.54
C ALA A 173 40.24 -7.73 -5.00
N ALA A 174 41.02 -8.41 -5.85
CA ALA A 174 41.92 -9.48 -5.45
C ALA A 174 43.25 -8.97 -4.90
N ASN A 175 43.77 -7.85 -5.42
CA ASN A 175 45.10 -7.36 -5.07
C ASN A 175 45.14 -5.88 -4.61
N GLY A 176 44.04 -5.13 -4.73
CA GLY A 176 43.94 -3.75 -4.28
C GLY A 176 44.67 -2.73 -5.16
N SER A 177 45.07 -3.12 -6.38
CA SER A 177 45.68 -2.22 -7.36
C SER A 177 44.62 -1.33 -8.01
N VAL A 178 44.97 -0.07 -8.28
CA VAL A 178 44.08 0.88 -8.94
C VAL A 178 44.01 0.56 -10.43
N GLU A 179 42.81 0.26 -10.91
CA GLU A 179 42.56 0.04 -12.35
C GLU A 179 42.33 1.37 -13.06
N TRP A 180 41.52 2.24 -12.46
CA TRP A 180 41.33 3.61 -12.91
C TRP A 180 40.86 4.51 -11.77
N ALA A 181 41.02 5.82 -11.98
CA ALA A 181 40.45 6.86 -11.13
C ALA A 181 39.84 7.96 -12.01
N ALA A 182 38.61 8.35 -11.69
CA ALA A 182 37.86 9.39 -12.37
C ALA A 182 37.77 10.62 -11.47
N ASP A 183 38.02 11.80 -12.02
CA ASP A 183 37.70 13.03 -11.30
C ASP A 183 36.18 13.14 -11.16
N ALA A 184 35.77 13.28 -9.91
CA ALA A 184 34.40 13.52 -9.54
C ALA A 184 34.48 14.76 -8.62
N ASP A 185 33.84 15.85 -8.99
CA ASP A 185 33.87 17.11 -8.24
C ASP A 185 33.41 16.97 -6.77
N ASP A 186 33.61 18.01 -5.95
CA ASP A 186 33.64 17.94 -4.48
C ASP A 186 32.52 17.11 -3.78
N SER A 187 32.99 16.14 -2.98
CA SER A 187 32.41 15.39 -1.86
C SER A 187 31.19 14.46 -2.08
N PHE A 188 31.28 13.25 -1.52
CA PHE A 188 30.53 12.06 -1.94
C PHE A 188 30.03 11.26 -0.75
N LEU A 189 28.79 10.80 -0.80
CA LEU A 189 28.22 9.98 0.28
C LEU A 189 27.47 8.73 -0.21
N SER A 190 27.06 8.65 -1.48
CA SER A 190 26.37 7.46 -1.98
C SER A 190 27.34 6.35 -2.39
N ARG A 191 26.93 5.08 -2.21
CA ARG A 191 27.66 3.91 -2.68
C ARG A 191 27.60 3.81 -4.21
N PRO A 192 28.73 3.72 -4.94
CA PRO A 192 28.71 3.52 -6.38
C PRO A 192 28.14 2.16 -6.77
N VAL A 193 27.39 2.12 -7.87
CA VAL A 193 26.73 0.90 -8.39
C VAL A 193 27.12 0.67 -9.85
N ARG A 194 27.69 -0.50 -10.16
CA ARG A 194 28.00 -0.90 -11.53
C ARG A 194 26.84 -1.64 -12.17
N HIS A 195 26.48 -1.27 -13.41
CA HIS A 195 25.50 -1.97 -14.23
C HIS A 195 25.75 -1.72 -15.72
N LEU A 196 25.73 -2.78 -16.54
CA LEU A 196 25.89 -2.74 -18.01
C LEU A 196 27.05 -1.82 -18.47
N GLY A 197 28.22 -2.01 -17.85
CA GLY A 197 29.44 -1.28 -18.21
C GLY A 197 29.48 0.19 -17.79
N ALA A 198 28.55 0.66 -16.94
CA ALA A 198 28.63 1.97 -16.29
C ALA A 198 28.67 1.84 -14.77
N VAL A 199 29.27 2.84 -14.12
CA VAL A 199 29.20 3.07 -12.67
C VAL A 199 28.34 4.30 -12.41
N TYR A 200 27.34 4.15 -11.55
CA TYR A 200 26.38 5.20 -11.19
C TYR A 200 26.54 5.56 -9.72
N PHE A 201 26.51 6.86 -9.42
CA PHE A 201 26.55 7.36 -8.05
C PHE A 201 25.97 8.77 -7.97
N GLY A 202 25.42 9.11 -6.81
CA GLY A 202 25.02 10.45 -6.44
C GLY A 202 26.11 11.21 -5.68
N ALA A 203 26.13 12.53 -5.85
CA ALA A 203 27.09 13.43 -5.22
C ALA A 203 26.41 14.60 -4.48
N ILE A 204 27.16 15.28 -3.60
CA ILE A 204 26.62 16.43 -2.83
C ILE A 204 26.50 17.70 -3.68
N ASP A 205 27.09 17.73 -4.88
CA ASP A 205 26.86 18.81 -5.85
C ASP A 205 25.45 18.78 -6.46
N GLY A 206 24.62 17.83 -6.03
CA GLY A 206 23.25 17.66 -6.49
C GLY A 206 23.17 17.04 -7.87
N LYS A 207 24.07 16.11 -8.21
CA LYS A 207 23.97 15.34 -9.44
C LYS A 207 24.00 13.83 -9.21
N LEU A 208 23.32 13.11 -10.11
CA LEU A 208 23.57 11.69 -10.36
C LEU A 208 24.51 11.57 -11.56
N TYR A 209 25.63 10.89 -11.39
CA TYR A 209 26.63 10.64 -12.43
C TYR A 209 26.47 9.24 -13.03
N SER A 210 26.79 9.13 -14.32
CA SER A 210 27.10 7.87 -15.00
C SER A 210 28.51 7.94 -15.55
N ILE A 211 29.36 7.01 -15.13
CA ILE A 211 30.76 6.89 -15.54
C ILE A 211 30.93 5.61 -16.35
N ASP A 212 31.75 5.66 -17.37
CA ASP A 212 32.21 4.49 -18.09
C ASP A 212 33.07 3.59 -17.20
N ALA A 213 32.65 2.34 -17.00
CA ALA A 213 33.33 1.43 -16.07
C ALA A 213 34.69 0.94 -16.58
N ALA A 214 35.00 1.06 -17.88
CA ALA A 214 36.26 0.61 -18.44
C ALA A 214 37.35 1.67 -18.35
N PHE A 215 36.99 2.95 -18.47
CA PHE A 215 37.96 4.05 -18.59
C PHE A 215 37.76 5.20 -17.61
N GLY A 216 36.75 5.15 -16.73
CA GLY A 216 36.49 6.19 -15.76
C GLY A 216 36.03 7.53 -16.36
N ARG A 217 35.44 7.53 -17.57
CA ARG A 217 35.00 8.76 -18.24
C ARG A 217 33.54 9.07 -17.92
N VAL A 218 33.22 10.34 -17.61
CA VAL A 218 31.83 10.77 -17.45
C VAL A 218 31.06 10.56 -18.75
N ARG A 219 30.01 9.75 -18.70
CA ARG A 219 29.05 9.56 -19.81
C ARG A 219 28.02 10.67 -19.81
N TRP A 220 27.42 10.94 -18.65
CA TRP A 220 26.46 12.01 -18.43
C TRP A 220 26.31 12.30 -16.92
N ALA A 221 25.69 13.45 -16.61
CA ALA A 221 25.30 13.83 -15.26
C ALA A 221 23.89 14.42 -15.26
N TYR A 222 23.02 13.95 -14.38
CA TYR A 222 21.65 14.44 -14.22
C TYR A 222 21.56 15.39 -13.02
N PRO A 223 21.18 16.67 -13.21
CA PRO A 223 21.10 17.64 -12.13
C PRO A 223 19.79 17.55 -11.32
N THR A 224 19.91 17.59 -10.00
CA THR A 224 18.84 17.84 -9.02
C THR A 224 19.09 19.17 -8.31
N ARG A 225 18.25 19.53 -7.33
CA ARG A 225 18.40 20.79 -6.57
C ARG A 225 18.95 20.59 -5.16
N GLY A 226 19.45 19.39 -4.86
CA GLY A 226 19.91 19.01 -3.54
C GLY A 226 20.71 17.71 -3.60
N TRP A 227 21.41 17.40 -2.51
CA TRP A 227 22.36 16.29 -2.46
C TRP A 227 21.74 14.96 -2.86
N VAL A 228 22.46 14.15 -3.64
CA VAL A 228 22.05 12.78 -3.99
C VAL A 228 22.84 11.82 -3.11
N MET A 229 22.32 11.55 -1.91
CA MET A 229 22.96 10.68 -0.92
C MET A 229 22.47 9.24 -0.96
N SER A 230 21.33 8.97 -1.59
CA SER A 230 20.82 7.60 -1.73
C SER A 230 21.74 6.79 -2.64
N THR A 231 21.95 5.51 -2.29
CA THR A 231 22.54 4.56 -3.22
C THR A 231 21.53 4.33 -4.36
N PRO A 232 21.88 4.58 -5.64
CA PRO A 232 20.94 4.42 -6.74
C PRO A 232 20.56 2.95 -6.93
N LEU A 233 19.32 2.70 -7.34
CA LEU A 233 18.87 1.42 -7.87
C LEU A 233 18.92 1.49 -9.39
N VAL A 234 19.69 0.61 -10.01
CA VAL A 234 19.88 0.59 -11.47
C VAL A 234 19.31 -0.70 -12.05
N THR A 235 18.41 -0.58 -13.01
CA THR A 235 17.85 -1.66 -13.82
C THR A 235 18.26 -1.47 -15.28
N SER A 236 17.90 -2.42 -16.14
CA SER A 236 18.14 -2.29 -17.58
C SER A 236 17.38 -1.13 -18.24
N ASP A 237 16.27 -0.69 -17.63
CA ASP A 237 15.36 0.31 -18.18
C ASP A 237 15.34 1.63 -17.39
N ALA A 238 15.86 1.66 -16.16
CA ALA A 238 15.71 2.79 -15.26
C ALA A 238 16.86 2.94 -14.25
N ILE A 239 16.98 4.14 -13.72
CA ILE A 239 17.79 4.44 -12.54
C ILE A 239 16.89 5.20 -11.56
N TYR A 240 16.73 4.66 -10.35
CA TYR A 240 15.92 5.26 -9.29
C TYR A 240 16.80 5.75 -8.16
N PHE A 241 16.54 6.97 -7.68
CA PHE A 241 17.33 7.58 -6.62
C PHE A 241 16.54 8.69 -5.92
N GLY A 242 16.84 8.89 -4.64
CA GLY A 242 16.36 10.00 -3.85
C GLY A 242 17.36 11.14 -3.75
N SER A 243 16.84 12.37 -3.69
CA SER A 243 17.61 13.59 -3.46
C SER A 243 17.11 14.33 -2.23
N ASN A 244 17.99 15.14 -1.62
CA ASN A 244 17.67 16.02 -0.50
C ASN A 244 16.86 17.26 -0.91
N ASP A 245 16.50 17.39 -2.18
CA ASP A 245 15.57 18.44 -2.65
C ASP A 245 14.09 18.12 -2.40
N GLY A 246 13.81 17.02 -1.69
CA GLY A 246 12.44 16.57 -1.38
C GLY A 246 11.79 15.79 -2.53
N TYR A 247 12.59 15.24 -3.46
CA TYR A 247 12.09 14.40 -4.54
C TYR A 247 12.79 13.04 -4.62
N PHE A 248 12.00 12.06 -5.03
CA PHE A 248 12.45 10.79 -5.57
C PHE A 248 12.40 10.83 -7.09
N TYR A 249 13.43 10.35 -7.76
CA TYR A 249 13.60 10.45 -9.21
C TYR A 249 13.68 9.08 -9.86
N SER A 250 13.21 9.01 -11.11
CA SER A 250 13.56 7.97 -12.05
C SER A 250 14.09 8.60 -13.34
N VAL A 251 15.24 8.14 -13.81
CA VAL A 251 15.82 8.53 -15.11
C VAL A 251 16.07 7.28 -15.96
N SER A 252 16.13 7.44 -17.28
CA SER A 252 16.56 6.36 -18.18
C SER A 252 18.07 6.08 -18.02
N PRO A 253 18.58 4.94 -18.53
CA PRO A 253 20.02 4.68 -18.60
C PRO A 253 20.82 5.72 -19.40
N SER A 254 20.14 6.49 -20.27
CA SER A 254 20.72 7.61 -21.01
C SER A 254 20.67 8.95 -20.25
N GLY A 255 20.18 8.97 -19.00
CA GLY A 255 20.11 10.17 -18.16
C GLY A 255 18.90 11.07 -18.42
N THR A 256 17.86 10.59 -19.10
CA THR A 256 16.64 11.36 -19.37
C THR A 256 15.62 11.16 -18.27
N LEU A 257 15.00 12.24 -17.75
CA LEU A 257 13.97 12.15 -16.72
C LEU A 257 12.78 11.29 -17.19
N ARG A 258 12.43 10.26 -16.42
CA ARG A 258 11.20 9.47 -16.58
C ARG A 258 10.08 10.07 -15.73
N PHE A 259 10.30 10.17 -14.42
CA PHE A 259 9.39 10.84 -13.50
C PHE A 259 10.11 11.38 -12.26
N ARG A 260 9.42 12.23 -11.50
CA ARG A 260 9.79 12.56 -10.12
C ARG A 260 8.56 12.54 -9.22
N HIS A 261 8.76 12.14 -7.97
CA HIS A 261 7.72 12.08 -6.94
C HIS A 261 8.13 12.96 -5.76
N PHE A 262 7.22 13.80 -5.26
CA PHE A 262 7.50 14.72 -4.15
C PHE A 262 7.35 13.99 -2.80
N THR A 263 8.39 14.03 -1.97
CA THR A 263 8.48 13.30 -0.69
C THR A 263 8.56 14.21 0.54
N SER A 264 8.41 15.53 0.36
CA SER A 264 8.55 16.61 1.35
C SER A 264 9.94 16.76 2.00
N GLU A 265 10.61 15.64 2.29
CA GLU A 265 11.95 15.51 2.84
C GLU A 265 12.79 14.55 1.97
N GLY A 266 14.11 14.56 2.15
CA GLY A 266 15.02 13.76 1.32
C GLY A 266 14.82 12.25 1.43
N ALA A 267 14.93 11.54 0.31
CA ALA A 267 14.98 10.08 0.25
C ALA A 267 16.44 9.60 0.28
N TRP A 268 16.90 9.03 1.40
CA TRP A 268 18.31 8.63 1.58
C TRP A 268 18.53 7.12 1.56
N THR A 269 17.45 6.35 1.62
CA THR A 269 17.53 4.88 1.58
C THR A 269 17.84 4.39 0.16
N LYS A 270 18.48 3.22 0.07
CA LYS A 270 18.64 2.51 -1.20
C LYS A 270 17.27 2.01 -1.65
N PRO A 271 16.79 2.38 -2.85
CA PRO A 271 15.52 1.88 -3.35
C PRO A 271 15.59 0.38 -3.67
N GLU A 272 14.45 -0.27 -3.63
CA GLU A 272 14.28 -1.67 -4.01
C GLU A 272 13.13 -1.80 -5.00
N ILE A 273 13.26 -2.63 -6.02
CA ILE A 273 12.18 -2.91 -6.96
C ILE A 273 11.66 -4.31 -6.72
N TYR A 274 10.35 -4.48 -6.76
CA TYR A 274 9.72 -5.78 -6.65
C TYR A 274 8.53 -5.88 -7.60
N GLU A 275 8.19 -7.11 -7.95
CA GLU A 275 6.95 -7.37 -8.67
C GLU A 275 5.79 -7.60 -7.70
N ASN A 276 4.70 -6.89 -7.93
CA ASN A 276 3.42 -7.06 -7.25
C ASN A 276 2.32 -7.17 -8.29
N ALA A 277 1.64 -8.33 -8.37
CA ALA A 277 0.54 -8.54 -9.32
C ALA A 277 0.89 -8.08 -10.75
N GLY A 278 2.01 -8.55 -11.30
CA GLY A 278 2.45 -8.24 -12.67
C GLY A 278 2.97 -6.83 -12.90
N ARG A 279 3.13 -6.02 -11.86
CA ARG A 279 3.70 -4.67 -11.94
C ARG A 279 4.96 -4.53 -11.13
N GLN A 280 5.92 -3.79 -11.67
CA GLN A 280 7.10 -3.40 -10.93
C GLN A 280 6.81 -2.18 -10.05
N VAL A 281 7.05 -2.31 -8.75
CA VAL A 281 6.90 -1.28 -7.74
C VAL A 281 8.26 -0.97 -7.14
N VAL A 282 8.62 0.32 -7.09
CA VAL A 282 9.83 0.80 -6.45
C VAL A 282 9.52 1.26 -5.02
N VAL A 283 10.27 0.74 -4.06
CA VAL A 283 10.12 0.95 -2.63
C VAL A 283 11.31 1.72 -2.09
N PHE A 284 11.05 2.74 -1.29
CA PHE A 284 12.10 3.51 -0.63
C PHE A 284 11.56 4.21 0.62
N GLY A 285 12.45 4.45 1.57
CA GLY A 285 12.24 5.24 2.76
C GLY A 285 12.76 6.68 2.66
N THR A 286 12.11 7.59 3.37
CA THR A 286 12.34 9.04 3.38
C THR A 286 12.66 9.57 4.77
N ASN A 287 13.32 10.73 4.83
CA ASN A 287 13.69 11.38 6.10
C ASN A 287 12.50 11.93 6.90
N GLU A 288 11.32 12.04 6.30
CA GLU A 288 10.06 12.34 7.01
C GLU A 288 9.52 11.14 7.82
N GLY A 289 10.19 9.97 7.74
CA GLY A 289 9.74 8.77 8.44
C GLY A 289 8.66 8.00 7.66
N LYS A 290 8.63 8.11 6.33
CA LYS A 290 7.74 7.30 5.50
C LYS A 290 8.50 6.27 4.67
N VAL A 291 7.83 5.16 4.38
CA VAL A 291 8.21 4.20 3.35
C VAL A 291 7.15 4.25 2.25
N TYR A 292 7.56 4.52 1.03
CA TYR A 292 6.72 4.58 -0.15
C TYR A 292 6.87 3.32 -0.98
N GLY A 293 5.79 2.88 -1.62
CA GLY A 293 5.81 2.03 -2.79
C GLY A 293 5.19 2.79 -3.96
N LEU A 294 5.97 3.05 -5.01
CA LEU A 294 5.52 3.74 -6.22
C LEU A 294 5.48 2.79 -7.40
N ASP A 295 4.56 3.02 -8.32
CA ASP A 295 4.60 2.40 -9.64
C ASP A 295 5.90 2.79 -10.36
N SER A 296 6.71 1.81 -10.72
CA SER A 296 8.06 2.03 -11.27
C SER A 296 8.08 2.68 -12.65
N GLN A 297 6.94 2.73 -13.36
CA GLN A 297 6.82 3.29 -14.69
C GLN A 297 6.30 4.74 -14.64
N THR A 298 5.30 5.00 -13.81
CA THR A 298 4.58 6.28 -13.74
C THR A 298 5.00 7.17 -12.57
N GLY A 299 5.58 6.59 -11.50
CA GLY A 299 5.90 7.32 -10.27
C GLY A 299 4.69 7.59 -9.36
N ASN A 300 3.53 7.03 -9.69
CA ASN A 300 2.32 7.16 -8.89
C ASN A 300 2.43 6.36 -7.59
N GLU A 301 1.98 6.94 -6.48
CA GLU A 301 1.92 6.25 -5.19
C GLU A 301 0.97 5.06 -5.25
N ARG A 302 1.48 3.86 -4.94
CA ARG A 302 0.69 2.65 -4.78
C ARG A 302 0.30 2.45 -3.34
N TRP A 303 1.19 2.76 -2.41
CA TRP A 303 0.98 2.72 -0.97
C TRP A 303 2.05 3.56 -0.27
N ALA A 304 1.75 4.00 0.96
CA ALA A 304 2.72 4.63 1.84
C ALA A 304 2.50 4.16 3.28
N PHE A 305 3.57 4.10 4.05
CA PHE A 305 3.57 3.74 5.46
C PHE A 305 4.36 4.75 6.28
N SER A 306 3.77 5.27 7.34
CA SER A 306 4.45 6.16 8.29
C SER A 306 5.08 5.34 9.42
N SER A 307 6.40 5.26 9.44
CA SER A 307 7.18 4.63 10.50
C SER A 307 7.47 5.60 11.64
N TYR A 308 7.70 5.07 12.84
CA TYR A 308 8.21 5.89 13.94
C TYR A 308 9.71 6.11 13.78
N GLY A 309 10.09 7.29 13.27
CA GLY A 309 11.47 7.65 12.95
C GLY A 309 11.85 7.37 11.49
N LYS A 310 13.07 7.74 11.12
CA LYS A 310 13.58 7.61 9.75
C LYS A 310 13.86 6.13 9.44
N PRO A 311 13.26 5.56 8.38
CA PRO A 311 13.55 4.19 7.97
C PRO A 311 14.97 4.04 7.41
N THR A 312 15.56 2.89 7.68
CA THR A 312 16.72 2.36 6.95
C THR A 312 16.29 1.75 5.61
N SER A 313 17.23 1.43 4.72
CA SER A 313 16.89 0.76 3.47
C SER A 313 16.17 -0.56 3.71
N THR A 314 15.12 -0.82 2.93
CA THR A 314 14.32 -2.04 3.06
C THR A 314 15.09 -3.27 2.59
N THR A 315 14.72 -4.41 3.16
CA THR A 315 15.03 -5.73 2.63
C THR A 315 13.76 -6.54 2.50
N ARG A 316 13.62 -7.32 1.42
CA ARG A 316 12.38 -8.05 1.12
C ARG A 316 12.47 -9.54 1.44
N SER A 317 11.56 -10.03 2.29
CA SER A 317 11.37 -11.45 2.61
C SER A 317 9.98 -11.91 2.17
N GLY A 318 9.88 -12.66 1.07
CA GLY A 318 8.58 -12.99 0.48
C GLY A 318 7.85 -11.71 0.05
N ASN A 319 6.63 -11.49 0.55
CA ASN A 319 5.87 -10.25 0.30
C ASN A 319 6.13 -9.14 1.33
N ALA A 320 6.95 -9.39 2.35
CA ALA A 320 7.20 -8.46 3.44
C ALA A 320 8.46 -7.61 3.20
N PHE A 321 8.37 -6.33 3.51
CA PHE A 321 9.49 -5.39 3.62
C PHE A 321 9.90 -5.26 5.07
N ILE A 322 11.14 -5.62 5.37
CA ILE A 322 11.71 -5.53 6.71
C ILE A 322 12.71 -4.37 6.73
N PHE A 323 12.59 -3.48 7.71
CA PHE A 323 13.48 -2.34 7.86
C PHE A 323 13.56 -1.88 9.30
N GLY A 324 14.71 -1.35 9.70
CA GLY A 324 14.91 -0.66 10.96
C GLY A 324 14.62 0.83 10.87
N THR A 325 14.54 1.53 12.00
CA THR A 325 14.39 2.99 12.06
C THR A 325 15.42 3.65 12.96
N SER A 326 15.56 4.97 12.82
CA SER A 326 16.37 5.82 13.68
C SER A 326 15.91 5.88 15.14
N THR A 327 14.76 5.28 15.49
CA THR A 327 14.28 5.16 16.88
C THR A 327 14.55 3.77 17.47
N GLY A 328 15.19 2.88 16.70
CA GLY A 328 15.47 1.50 17.11
C GLY A 328 14.32 0.54 16.84
N ARG A 329 13.31 0.92 16.04
CA ARG A 329 12.22 0.01 15.73
C ARG A 329 12.50 -0.76 14.44
N ILE A 330 12.36 -2.07 14.47
CA ILE A 330 12.39 -2.94 13.29
C ILE A 330 10.95 -3.29 12.95
N TYR A 331 10.54 -2.98 11.73
CA TYR A 331 9.23 -3.30 11.18
C TYR A 331 9.34 -4.44 10.18
N SER A 332 8.33 -5.31 10.15
CA SER A 332 7.97 -6.08 8.96
C SER A 332 6.64 -5.59 8.43
N LEU A 333 6.67 -5.04 7.23
CA LEU A 333 5.55 -4.43 6.54
C LEU A 333 5.11 -5.33 5.39
N VAL A 334 3.83 -5.66 5.30
CA VAL A 334 3.25 -6.31 4.13
C VAL A 334 2.34 -5.29 3.46
N PRO A 335 2.58 -4.89 2.20
CA PRO A 335 1.61 -4.09 1.45
C PRO A 335 0.24 -4.78 1.52
N SER A 336 -0.79 -4.05 1.94
CA SER A 336 -2.07 -4.63 2.38
C SER A 336 -2.70 -5.44 1.24
N PRO A 337 -3.32 -6.59 1.57
CA PRO A 337 -3.90 -7.48 0.59
C PRO A 337 -5.06 -6.81 -0.12
N ILE A 338 -5.37 -7.39 -1.27
CA ILE A 338 -6.28 -6.92 -2.30
C ILE A 338 -7.73 -6.74 -1.81
N CYS A 339 -8.08 -7.05 -0.56
CA CYS A 339 -9.44 -6.95 -0.03
C CYS A 339 -9.50 -6.47 1.44
N SER A 340 -10.49 -5.64 1.78
CA SER A 340 -10.75 -5.05 3.12
C SER A 340 -12.25 -4.96 3.40
N PHE A 341 -12.66 -4.84 4.67
CA PHE A 341 -14.06 -4.74 5.09
C PHE A 341 -14.45 -3.31 5.45
N THR A 342 -15.65 -2.89 5.04
CA THR A 342 -16.24 -1.59 5.40
C THR A 342 -17.46 -1.73 6.30
N LYS A 343 -18.21 -2.84 6.19
CA LYS A 343 -19.34 -3.19 7.05
C LYS A 343 -19.46 -4.72 7.18
N PRO A 344 -19.98 -5.26 8.29
CA PRO A 344 -20.31 -4.59 9.56
C PRO A 344 -19.07 -4.03 10.27
N SER A 345 -19.29 -3.26 11.33
CA SER A 345 -18.17 -2.82 12.17
C SER A 345 -17.57 -4.01 12.94
N PRO A 346 -16.27 -4.01 13.26
CA PRO A 346 -15.68 -5.03 14.12
C PRO A 346 -16.48 -5.18 15.42
N LEU A 347 -16.71 -6.43 15.83
CA LEU A 347 -17.50 -6.85 16.99
C LEU A 347 -19.01 -6.52 16.91
N GLU A 348 -19.52 -6.10 15.75
CA GLU A 348 -20.97 -5.94 15.56
C GLU A 348 -21.68 -7.30 15.68
N THR A 349 -22.88 -7.27 16.27
CA THR A 349 -23.69 -8.48 16.49
C THR A 349 -24.43 -8.90 15.22
N VAL A 350 -24.31 -10.17 14.85
CA VAL A 350 -25.08 -10.82 13.78
C VAL A 350 -25.99 -11.92 14.34
N GLY A 351 -27.11 -12.17 13.66
CA GLY A 351 -28.15 -13.10 14.10
C GLY A 351 -28.26 -14.37 13.27
N ASN A 352 -29.38 -15.09 13.45
CA ASN A 352 -29.73 -16.30 12.69
C ASN A 352 -30.35 -15.98 11.33
N PHE A 353 -29.73 -15.07 10.61
CA PHE A 353 -30.19 -14.62 9.30
C PHE A 353 -29.01 -14.15 8.44
N PRO A 354 -29.13 -14.22 7.12
CA PRO A 354 -28.10 -13.68 6.23
C PRO A 354 -27.88 -12.19 6.52
N SER A 355 -26.62 -11.84 6.76
CA SER A 355 -26.20 -10.48 7.03
C SER A 355 -25.25 -10.01 5.93
N GLU A 356 -25.46 -8.77 5.47
CA GLU A 356 -24.66 -8.17 4.40
C GLU A 356 -23.27 -7.79 4.92
N ILE A 357 -22.24 -8.32 4.27
CA ILE A 357 -20.84 -7.96 4.45
C ILE A 357 -20.41 -7.12 3.26
N GLU A 358 -19.81 -5.97 3.52
CA GLU A 358 -19.33 -5.04 2.49
C GLU A 358 -17.83 -4.81 2.65
N GLY A 359 -17.18 -4.51 1.53
CA GLY A 359 -15.79 -4.15 1.54
C GLY A 359 -15.29 -3.52 0.27
N LYS A 360 -13.99 -3.25 0.27
CA LYS A 360 -13.27 -2.75 -0.90
C LYS A 360 -12.17 -3.70 -1.27
N SER A 361 -11.86 -3.76 -2.55
CA SER A 361 -10.76 -4.53 -3.07
C SER A 361 -9.98 -3.74 -4.11
N SER A 362 -8.69 -4.02 -4.26
CA SER A 362 -7.80 -3.34 -5.18
C SER A 362 -6.68 -4.27 -5.63
N ALA A 363 -6.62 -4.57 -6.94
CA ALA A 363 -5.54 -5.34 -7.56
C ALA A 363 -5.04 -4.63 -8.80
N ASP A 364 -3.79 -4.95 -9.15
CA ASP A 364 -3.07 -4.27 -10.21
C ASP A 364 -3.46 -4.79 -11.61
N THR A 365 -3.89 -6.04 -11.75
CA THR A 365 -4.32 -6.65 -13.04
C THR A 365 -5.82 -6.53 -13.29
N GLY A 366 -6.55 -5.89 -12.38
CA GLY A 366 -8.01 -5.98 -12.30
C GLY A 366 -8.46 -7.25 -11.57
N ILE A 367 -9.48 -7.11 -10.74
CA ILE A 367 -10.01 -8.22 -9.95
C ILE A 367 -11.13 -8.86 -10.75
N SER A 368 -11.03 -10.17 -11.00
CA SER A 368 -12.11 -10.91 -11.65
C SER A 368 -13.25 -11.22 -10.70
N ARG A 369 -12.92 -11.53 -9.44
CA ARG A 369 -13.89 -11.78 -8.37
C ARG A 369 -13.32 -11.63 -6.97
N VAL A 370 -14.20 -11.33 -6.04
CA VAL A 370 -13.97 -11.36 -4.59
C VAL A 370 -14.76 -12.52 -4.00
N GLU A 371 -14.17 -13.23 -3.05
CA GLU A 371 -14.81 -14.32 -2.33
C GLU A 371 -14.69 -14.07 -0.82
N VAL A 372 -15.73 -14.41 -0.06
CA VAL A 372 -15.75 -14.31 1.41
C VAL A 372 -16.17 -15.62 2.05
N ARG A 373 -15.78 -15.87 3.29
CA ARG A 373 -16.30 -17.02 4.07
C ARG A 373 -16.35 -16.70 5.56
N ALA A 374 -17.22 -17.39 6.29
CA ALA A 374 -17.26 -17.36 7.75
C ALA A 374 -16.72 -18.66 8.36
N ASN A 375 -15.92 -18.56 9.44
CA ASN A 375 -15.39 -19.66 10.26
C ASN A 375 -14.93 -20.90 9.46
N LYS A 376 -13.95 -20.72 8.54
CA LYS A 376 -13.40 -21.78 7.67
C LYS A 376 -14.44 -22.55 6.84
N GLY A 377 -15.67 -22.04 6.71
CA GLY A 377 -16.71 -22.60 5.85
C GLY A 377 -16.42 -22.39 4.36
N ASP A 378 -17.45 -22.63 3.55
CA ASP A 378 -17.36 -22.49 2.10
C ASP A 378 -17.18 -21.04 1.66
N TRP A 379 -16.47 -20.86 0.55
CA TRP A 379 -16.28 -19.55 -0.08
C TRP A 379 -17.55 -19.15 -0.84
N ILE A 380 -18.06 -17.98 -0.48
CA ILE A 380 -19.21 -17.31 -1.09
C ILE A 380 -18.67 -16.28 -2.08
N LEU A 381 -19.17 -16.32 -3.30
CA LEU A 381 -18.84 -15.32 -4.32
C LEU A 381 -19.50 -13.98 -3.96
N ALA A 382 -18.69 -12.94 -3.80
CA ALA A 382 -19.19 -11.58 -3.60
C ALA A 382 -19.64 -10.95 -4.93
N GLN A 383 -20.59 -10.04 -4.85
CA GLN A 383 -21.00 -9.20 -5.97
C GLN A 383 -20.12 -7.96 -6.04
N GLY A 384 -19.65 -7.64 -7.25
CA GLY A 384 -18.70 -6.56 -7.47
C GLY A 384 -17.26 -6.97 -7.20
N THR A 385 -16.35 -6.13 -7.66
CA THR A 385 -14.91 -6.35 -7.53
C THR A 385 -14.35 -5.26 -6.64
N GLU A 386 -14.07 -4.06 -7.15
CA GLU A 386 -13.47 -2.96 -6.38
C GLU A 386 -14.28 -2.52 -5.15
N ASN A 387 -15.60 -2.41 -5.30
CA ASN A 387 -16.53 -2.31 -4.18
C ASN A 387 -17.38 -3.57 -4.23
N TRP A 388 -17.28 -4.38 -3.18
CA TRP A 388 -17.90 -5.70 -3.15
C TRP A 388 -18.82 -5.85 -1.95
N ASN A 389 -19.81 -6.73 -2.10
CA ASN A 389 -20.68 -7.15 -1.01
C ASN A 389 -21.06 -8.63 -1.13
N ALA A 390 -21.41 -9.25 -0.02
CA ALA A 390 -21.89 -10.62 0.04
C ALA A 390 -22.84 -10.80 1.21
N ASP A 391 -23.92 -11.56 1.02
CA ASP A 391 -24.79 -11.98 2.12
C ASP A 391 -24.22 -13.27 2.71
N VAL A 392 -23.83 -13.23 3.98
CA VAL A 392 -23.28 -14.37 4.71
C VAL A 392 -24.32 -14.86 5.70
N ASP A 393 -24.72 -16.13 5.56
CA ASP A 393 -25.62 -16.77 6.52
C ASP A 393 -24.84 -17.23 7.76
N PHE A 394 -25.21 -16.66 8.90
CA PHE A 394 -24.60 -16.97 10.19
C PHE A 394 -25.42 -17.99 11.00
N SER A 395 -26.60 -18.39 10.53
CA SER A 395 -27.45 -19.38 11.19
C SER A 395 -26.77 -20.73 11.49
N PRO A 396 -25.81 -21.23 10.69
CA PRO A 396 -25.16 -22.52 10.96
C PRO A 396 -24.14 -22.50 12.11
N PHE A 397 -23.72 -21.33 12.59
CA PHE A 397 -22.65 -21.21 13.60
C PHE A 397 -23.23 -21.09 15.01
N ASP A 398 -22.52 -21.59 16.03
CA ASP A 398 -22.90 -21.40 17.43
C ASP A 398 -22.77 -19.92 17.86
N SER A 399 -23.58 -19.51 18.84
CA SER A 399 -23.46 -18.18 19.46
C SER A 399 -22.06 -17.97 20.03
N GLY A 400 -21.41 -16.86 19.69
CA GLY A 400 -20.02 -16.58 20.04
C GLY A 400 -19.26 -15.79 18.98
N ALA A 401 -17.93 -15.80 19.06
CA ALA A 401 -17.08 -15.09 18.10
C ALA A 401 -17.10 -15.79 16.73
N VAL A 402 -17.36 -15.02 15.68
CA VAL A 402 -17.29 -15.49 14.29
C VAL A 402 -16.30 -14.65 13.51
N THR A 403 -15.45 -15.31 12.73
CA THR A 403 -14.46 -14.66 11.87
C THR A 403 -14.91 -14.75 10.42
N VAL A 404 -14.95 -13.63 9.72
CA VAL A 404 -15.18 -13.54 8.27
C VAL A 404 -13.87 -13.23 7.57
N GLU A 405 -13.51 -14.01 6.56
CA GLU A 405 -12.29 -13.82 5.76
C GLU A 405 -12.66 -13.41 4.33
N CYS A 406 -11.82 -12.60 3.67
CA CYS A 406 -11.98 -12.27 2.26
C CYS A 406 -10.72 -12.50 1.42
N ARG A 407 -10.91 -12.89 0.16
CA ARG A 407 -9.86 -13.11 -0.84
C ARG A 407 -10.28 -12.63 -2.22
N THR A 408 -9.33 -12.54 -3.13
CA THR A 408 -9.58 -12.09 -4.50
C THR A 408 -8.86 -12.96 -5.52
N ARG A 409 -9.28 -12.85 -6.78
CA ARG A 409 -8.61 -13.46 -7.92
C ARG A 409 -8.37 -12.46 -9.02
N ASP A 410 -7.27 -12.65 -9.71
CA ASP A 410 -6.91 -11.89 -10.91
C ASP A 410 -7.79 -12.29 -12.11
N ASN A 411 -7.62 -11.58 -13.23
CA ASN A 411 -8.30 -11.88 -14.49
C ASN A 411 -7.90 -13.22 -15.14
N ALA A 412 -6.79 -13.84 -14.71
CA ALA A 412 -6.38 -15.17 -15.12
C ALA A 412 -6.95 -16.29 -14.22
N GLY A 413 -7.68 -15.93 -13.16
CA GLY A 413 -8.29 -16.85 -12.20
C GLY A 413 -7.36 -17.31 -11.08
N ASN A 414 -6.13 -16.80 -11.02
CA ASN A 414 -5.19 -17.11 -9.97
C ASN A 414 -5.64 -16.47 -8.66
N LEU A 415 -5.41 -17.18 -7.55
CA LEU A 415 -5.53 -16.57 -6.23
C LEU A 415 -4.42 -15.56 -6.08
N GLU A 416 -4.78 -14.33 -5.76
CA GLU A 416 -3.78 -13.33 -5.47
C GLU A 416 -3.17 -13.57 -4.08
N GLU A 417 -1.84 -13.63 -4.01
CA GLU A 417 -1.11 -14.04 -2.81
C GLU A 417 -1.10 -12.95 -1.72
N GLY A 418 -1.66 -13.25 -0.55
CA GLY A 418 -1.65 -12.38 0.63
C GLY A 418 -2.26 -13.07 1.86
N GLU A 419 -2.01 -12.54 3.06
CA GLU A 419 -2.77 -12.97 4.25
C GLU A 419 -4.22 -12.48 4.10
N TYR A 420 -5.20 -13.33 4.43
CA TYR A 420 -6.61 -12.93 4.39
C TYR A 420 -6.83 -11.75 5.34
N SER A 421 -7.46 -10.69 4.87
CA SER A 421 -8.11 -9.76 5.77
C SER A 421 -9.22 -10.52 6.49
N PHE A 422 -9.35 -10.33 7.80
CA PHE A 422 -10.45 -10.91 8.59
C PHE A 422 -11.22 -9.85 9.37
N LEU A 423 -12.52 -10.09 9.53
CA LEU A 423 -13.45 -9.30 10.35
C LEU A 423 -14.00 -10.18 11.46
N LEU A 424 -13.85 -9.73 12.71
CA LEU A 424 -14.41 -10.41 13.87
C LEU A 424 -15.80 -9.86 14.19
N LEU A 425 -16.80 -10.73 14.32
CA LEU A 425 -18.19 -10.42 14.65
C LEU A 425 -18.66 -11.24 15.86
N ILE A 426 -19.78 -10.84 16.46
CA ILE A 426 -20.41 -11.58 17.57
C ILE A 426 -21.72 -12.19 17.06
N LYS A 427 -21.81 -13.51 16.99
CA LYS A 427 -23.06 -14.20 16.67
C LYS A 427 -23.91 -14.36 17.92
N SER A 428 -25.18 -13.97 17.85
CA SER A 428 -26.16 -14.15 18.93
C SER A 428 -27.52 -14.60 18.39
N ASP A 429 -28.06 -15.69 18.93
CA ASP A 429 -29.40 -16.19 18.59
C ASP A 429 -30.54 -15.22 18.97
N THR A 430 -30.27 -14.25 19.85
CA THR A 430 -31.23 -13.25 20.30
C THR A 430 -31.18 -11.94 19.50
N ALA A 431 -30.25 -11.84 18.55
CA ALA A 431 -30.12 -10.66 17.70
C ALA A 431 -31.41 -10.43 16.88
N GLN A 432 -31.90 -9.19 16.90
CA GLN A 432 -33.13 -8.81 16.22
C GLN A 432 -32.83 -8.35 14.78
N LEU A 433 -33.80 -8.52 13.87
CA LEU A 433 -33.75 -7.94 12.54
C LEU A 433 -33.70 -6.40 12.61
N LYS A 434 -33.03 -5.77 11.65
CA LYS A 434 -32.98 -4.30 11.54
C LYS A 434 -34.31 -3.78 11.00
N LYS A 435 -34.74 -2.59 11.43
CA LYS A 435 -35.96 -1.96 10.90
C LYS A 435 -35.71 -1.31 9.55
N MET A 436 -36.68 -1.46 8.64
CA MET A 436 -36.70 -0.82 7.33
C MET A 436 -37.82 0.23 7.27
N TYR A 437 -37.53 1.38 6.67
CA TYR A 437 -38.47 2.48 6.52
C TYR A 437 -38.82 2.67 5.04
N ILE A 438 -40.12 2.57 4.73
CA ILE A 438 -40.61 2.66 3.34
C ILE A 438 -41.24 4.02 3.09
N SER A 439 -40.93 4.62 1.93
CA SER A 439 -41.64 5.78 1.40
C SER A 439 -42.28 5.42 0.07
N SER A 440 -43.61 5.52 0.00
CA SER A 440 -44.39 5.32 -1.22
C SER A 440 -45.65 6.18 -1.16
N PRO A 441 -46.12 6.73 -2.29
CA PRO A 441 -47.46 7.28 -2.36
C PRO A 441 -48.51 6.20 -2.06
N SER A 442 -49.58 6.57 -1.38
CA SER A 442 -50.72 5.69 -1.11
C SER A 442 -51.69 5.60 -2.30
N GLU A 443 -51.69 6.60 -3.18
CA GLU A 443 -52.56 6.68 -4.35
C GLU A 443 -51.82 7.33 -5.54
N VAL A 444 -51.97 6.76 -6.75
CA VAL A 444 -51.26 7.18 -7.97
C VAL A 444 -52.15 7.14 -9.21
N ASP A 445 -51.77 7.88 -10.26
CA ASP A 445 -52.29 7.65 -11.61
C ASP A 445 -51.66 6.35 -12.15
N PRO A 446 -52.46 5.32 -12.49
CA PRO A 446 -51.92 4.01 -12.86
C PRO A 446 -51.06 4.04 -14.13
N LYS A 447 -51.15 5.10 -14.95
CA LYS A 447 -50.36 5.25 -16.17
C LYS A 447 -49.09 6.10 -16.00
N LYS A 448 -48.85 6.67 -14.81
CA LYS A 448 -47.66 7.48 -14.52
C LYS A 448 -46.69 6.73 -13.62
N ALA A 449 -45.40 6.96 -13.85
CA ALA A 449 -44.34 6.43 -13.02
C ALA A 449 -44.29 7.13 -11.64
N PHE A 450 -43.93 6.37 -10.61
CA PHE A 450 -43.69 6.87 -9.24
C PHE A 450 -42.60 6.04 -8.56
N ASN A 451 -42.03 6.57 -7.48
CA ASN A 451 -40.94 5.92 -6.76
C ASN A 451 -41.42 5.24 -5.47
N ILE A 452 -40.84 4.07 -5.19
CA ILE A 452 -40.90 3.39 -3.90
C ILE A 452 -39.48 3.35 -3.32
N SER A 453 -39.27 3.98 -2.17
CA SER A 453 -38.00 4.01 -1.47
C SER A 453 -38.00 3.11 -0.23
N ALA A 454 -36.88 2.48 0.06
CA ALA A 454 -36.58 1.72 1.28
C ALA A 454 -35.28 2.23 1.90
N ARG A 455 -35.33 2.61 3.19
CA ARG A 455 -34.21 3.22 3.93
C ARG A 455 -33.93 2.49 5.25
N ASP A 456 -32.68 2.58 5.72
CA ASP A 456 -32.32 2.15 7.07
C ASP A 456 -32.73 3.19 8.14
N ASN A 457 -32.40 2.90 9.40
CA ASN A 457 -32.65 3.77 10.56
C ASN A 457 -31.86 5.08 10.54
N GLU A 458 -30.80 5.18 9.74
CA GLU A 458 -30.02 6.40 9.53
C GLU A 458 -30.56 7.23 8.35
N GLY A 459 -31.61 6.73 7.67
CA GLY A 459 -32.23 7.38 6.52
C GLY A 459 -31.46 7.17 5.21
N LYS A 460 -30.47 6.26 5.18
CA LYS A 460 -29.73 5.91 3.96
C LYS A 460 -30.55 4.97 3.10
N GLU A 461 -30.60 5.23 1.80
CA GLU A 461 -31.26 4.34 0.83
C GLU A 461 -30.60 2.96 0.82
N LEU A 462 -31.44 1.93 0.93
CA LEU A 462 -31.02 0.54 0.94
C LEU A 462 -30.79 0.05 -0.48
N ARG A 463 -29.77 -0.79 -0.63
CA ARG A 463 -29.41 -1.46 -1.88
C ARG A 463 -29.89 -2.90 -1.90
N ARG A 464 -30.08 -3.46 -3.10
CA ARG A 464 -30.52 -4.85 -3.31
C ARG A 464 -31.79 -5.21 -2.54
N VAL A 465 -32.78 -4.34 -2.60
CA VAL A 465 -34.09 -4.55 -1.98
C VAL A 465 -34.98 -5.30 -2.95
N THR A 466 -35.64 -6.35 -2.49
CA THR A 466 -36.59 -7.12 -3.30
C THR A 466 -37.98 -6.52 -3.12
N PHE A 467 -38.49 -5.89 -4.17
CA PHE A 467 -39.83 -5.36 -4.28
C PHE A 467 -40.72 -6.39 -4.99
N SER A 468 -41.68 -6.97 -4.28
CA SER A 468 -42.75 -7.77 -4.87
C SER A 468 -43.95 -6.87 -5.12
N ILE A 469 -44.27 -6.64 -6.38
CA ILE A 469 -45.40 -5.82 -6.80
C ILE A 469 -46.30 -6.73 -7.63
N GLU A 470 -47.53 -6.95 -7.16
CA GLU A 470 -48.47 -7.90 -7.80
C GLU A 470 -47.94 -9.34 -7.89
N GLY A 471 -47.11 -9.76 -6.93
CA GLY A 471 -46.47 -11.07 -6.93
C GLY A 471 -45.27 -11.20 -7.87
N VAL A 472 -44.93 -10.13 -8.61
CA VAL A 472 -43.71 -10.09 -9.43
C VAL A 472 -42.57 -9.50 -8.60
N ASN A 473 -41.56 -10.33 -8.33
CA ASN A 473 -40.38 -9.91 -7.58
C ASN A 473 -39.37 -9.20 -8.48
N ARG A 474 -38.90 -8.04 -8.04
CA ARG A 474 -37.81 -7.28 -8.65
C ARG A 474 -36.82 -6.89 -7.57
N THR A 475 -35.57 -7.31 -7.72
CA THR A 475 -34.48 -6.87 -6.84
C THR A 475 -33.78 -5.67 -7.48
N SER A 476 -33.74 -4.55 -6.77
CA SER A 476 -33.14 -3.30 -7.23
C SER A 476 -32.59 -2.49 -6.06
N ASP A 477 -31.71 -1.54 -6.36
CA ASP A 477 -31.40 -0.47 -5.42
C ASP A 477 -32.61 0.46 -5.26
N SER A 478 -32.75 1.02 -4.05
CA SER A 478 -33.75 2.03 -3.73
C SER A 478 -33.28 3.43 -4.16
N PRO A 479 -34.17 4.28 -4.72
CA PRO A 479 -35.59 4.05 -5.02
C PRO A 479 -35.82 3.20 -6.28
N LEU A 480 -36.91 2.43 -6.28
CA LEU A 480 -37.43 1.75 -7.48
C LEU A 480 -38.52 2.59 -8.15
N GLU A 481 -38.38 2.87 -9.44
CA GLU A 481 -39.43 3.48 -10.25
C GLU A 481 -40.42 2.42 -10.76
N VAL A 482 -41.72 2.67 -10.55
CA VAL A 482 -42.82 1.73 -10.78
C VAL A 482 -43.94 2.41 -11.55
N THR A 483 -44.61 1.68 -12.44
CA THR A 483 -45.89 2.07 -13.06
C THR A 483 -46.89 0.93 -12.88
N LEU A 484 -48.09 1.19 -12.35
CA LEU A 484 -49.07 0.14 -12.05
C LEU A 484 -49.75 -0.46 -13.30
N GLY A 485 -49.93 0.34 -14.35
CA GLY A 485 -50.58 -0.06 -15.60
C GLY A 485 -52.10 -0.26 -15.51
N LYS A 486 -52.68 -0.39 -14.31
CA LYS A 486 -54.12 -0.58 -14.08
C LYS A 486 -54.61 0.10 -12.80
N SER A 487 -55.90 0.43 -12.78
CA SER A 487 -56.58 0.96 -11.59
C SER A 487 -56.87 -0.14 -10.56
N GLY A 488 -57.01 0.23 -9.29
CA GLY A 488 -57.32 -0.68 -8.17
C GLY A 488 -56.21 -0.77 -7.12
N ILE A 489 -56.44 -1.59 -6.10
CA ILE A 489 -55.52 -1.78 -4.97
C ILE A 489 -54.45 -2.80 -5.35
N VAL A 490 -53.19 -2.38 -5.33
CA VAL A 490 -52.03 -3.20 -5.65
C VAL A 490 -51.24 -3.52 -4.38
N PRO A 491 -51.09 -4.80 -3.99
CA PRO A 491 -50.25 -5.17 -2.86
C PRO A 491 -48.76 -5.08 -3.24
N VAL A 492 -47.98 -4.55 -2.31
CA VAL A 492 -46.52 -4.42 -2.42
C VAL A 492 -45.89 -5.01 -1.15
N SER A 493 -44.97 -5.95 -1.31
CA SER A 493 -44.14 -6.45 -0.21
C SER A 493 -42.67 -6.24 -0.50
N ILE A 494 -41.94 -5.71 0.46
CA ILE A 494 -40.53 -5.35 0.37
C ILE A 494 -39.74 -6.23 1.33
N HIS A 495 -38.70 -6.88 0.82
CA HIS A 495 -37.83 -7.77 1.58
C HIS A 495 -36.36 -7.45 1.34
N LYS A 496 -35.57 -7.44 2.42
CA LYS A 496 -34.10 -7.41 2.39
C LYS A 496 -33.57 -8.31 3.52
N PRO A 497 -32.59 -9.19 3.26
CA PRO A 497 -31.94 -9.97 4.32
C PRO A 497 -31.39 -9.08 5.44
N GLY A 498 -31.53 -9.55 6.69
CA GLY A 498 -31.15 -8.79 7.87
C GLY A 498 -32.11 -7.67 8.30
N TYR A 499 -33.20 -7.44 7.55
CA TYR A 499 -34.24 -6.47 7.88
C TYR A 499 -35.62 -7.11 8.03
N ASP A 500 -36.47 -6.48 8.85
CA ASP A 500 -37.90 -6.81 8.94
C ASP A 500 -38.58 -6.58 7.57
N PRO A 501 -39.33 -7.56 7.03
CA PRO A 501 -40.07 -7.38 5.79
C PRO A 501 -41.24 -6.41 6.00
N VAL A 502 -41.52 -5.57 4.99
CA VAL A 502 -42.58 -4.56 5.05
C VAL A 502 -43.59 -4.82 3.94
N SER A 503 -44.88 -4.86 4.26
CA SER A 503 -45.96 -5.01 3.27
C SER A 503 -46.98 -3.89 3.39
N PHE A 504 -47.45 -3.37 2.25
CA PHE A 504 -48.43 -2.29 2.16
C PHE A 504 -49.18 -2.36 0.82
N THR A 505 -50.07 -1.40 0.55
CA THR A 505 -50.82 -1.33 -0.71
C THR A 505 -50.70 0.06 -1.35
N VAL A 506 -50.75 0.11 -2.69
CA VAL A 506 -50.82 1.35 -3.48
C VAL A 506 -52.09 1.32 -4.31
N ASN A 507 -52.88 2.41 -4.28
CA ASN A 507 -54.13 2.49 -5.02
C ASN A 507 -53.96 3.22 -6.36
N GLY A 508 -54.27 2.58 -7.48
CA GLY A 508 -54.35 3.22 -8.80
C GLY A 508 -55.73 3.85 -9.03
N ARG A 509 -55.80 5.18 -9.19
CA ARG A 509 -57.07 5.89 -9.41
C ARG A 509 -57.86 5.31 -10.60
N GLY A 510 -59.13 4.98 -10.36
CA GLY A 510 -60.09 4.65 -11.41
C GLY A 510 -60.52 5.92 -12.14
N GLY A 511 -60.53 5.91 -13.47
CA GLY A 511 -60.93 7.05 -14.29
C GLY A 511 -62.40 7.44 -14.11
N GLY A 512 -62.70 8.20 -13.07
CA GLY A 512 -64.03 8.78 -12.80
C GLY A 512 -64.30 10.11 -13.50
N GLU A 513 -63.34 10.67 -14.24
CA GLU A 513 -63.47 12.02 -14.83
C GLU A 513 -64.35 12.06 -16.10
N ALA A 514 -64.63 10.91 -16.73
CA ALA A 514 -65.43 10.88 -17.97
C ALA A 514 -66.94 11.12 -17.74
N LEU A 515 -67.47 10.80 -16.55
CA LEU A 515 -68.91 10.92 -16.27
C LEU A 515 -69.35 12.37 -15.99
N PHE A 516 -68.47 13.21 -15.42
CA PHE A 516 -68.79 14.61 -15.14
C PHE A 516 -68.74 15.50 -16.39
N ALA A 517 -67.82 15.23 -17.33
CA ALA A 517 -67.74 15.98 -18.59
C ALA A 517 -68.96 15.75 -19.48
N ALA A 518 -69.48 14.52 -19.55
CA ALA A 518 -70.70 14.22 -20.31
C ALA A 518 -71.93 14.93 -19.74
N ALA A 519 -72.09 14.96 -18.41
CA ALA A 519 -73.19 15.67 -17.76
C ALA A 519 -73.13 17.19 -17.98
N ALA A 520 -71.94 17.80 -17.94
CA ALA A 520 -71.74 19.23 -18.19
C ALA A 520 -72.02 19.62 -19.65
N ILE A 521 -71.62 18.77 -20.62
CA ILE A 521 -71.89 18.99 -22.05
C ILE A 521 -73.39 18.85 -22.35
N ILE A 522 -74.07 17.88 -21.75
CA ILE A 522 -75.53 17.72 -21.88
C ILE A 522 -76.27 18.93 -21.28
N LEU A 523 -75.82 19.45 -20.13
CA LEU A 523 -76.41 20.64 -19.52
C LEU A 523 -76.20 21.90 -20.36
N LEU A 524 -75.00 22.10 -20.94
CA LEU A 524 -74.70 23.22 -21.83
C LEU A 524 -75.51 23.16 -23.14
N LEU A 525 -75.69 21.97 -23.71
CA LEU A 525 -76.55 21.78 -24.89
C LEU A 525 -78.03 22.04 -24.57
N ALA A 526 -78.51 21.65 -23.39
CA ALA A 526 -79.88 21.94 -22.96
C ALA A 526 -80.12 23.44 -22.77
N ILE A 527 -79.16 24.17 -22.18
CA ILE A 527 -79.22 25.63 -22.00
C ILE A 527 -79.19 26.34 -23.37
N ALA A 528 -78.35 25.89 -24.30
CA ALA A 528 -78.27 26.45 -25.66
C ALA A 528 -79.57 26.25 -26.45
N LEU A 529 -80.21 25.07 -26.33
CA LEU A 529 -81.51 24.79 -26.93
C LEU A 529 -82.62 25.67 -26.33
N LEU A 530 -82.66 25.83 -25.00
CA LEU A 530 -83.59 26.74 -24.33
C LEU A 530 -83.41 28.19 -24.79
N TYR A 531 -82.16 28.66 -24.91
CA TYR A 531 -81.85 30.00 -25.42
C TYR A 531 -82.32 30.19 -26.87
N PHE A 532 -82.15 29.19 -27.72
CA PHE A 532 -82.59 29.21 -29.11
C PHE A 532 -84.12 29.30 -29.24
N PHE A 533 -84.87 28.57 -28.41
CA PHE A 533 -86.34 28.62 -28.40
C PHE A 533 -86.90 29.94 -27.84
N VAL A 534 -86.25 30.54 -26.83
CA VAL A 534 -86.70 31.80 -26.22
C VAL A 534 -86.49 32.99 -27.16
N ILE A 535 -85.39 33.03 -27.93
CA ILE A 535 -85.13 34.12 -28.88
C ILE A 535 -86.03 34.04 -30.11
N ARG A 536 -86.36 32.82 -30.58
CA ARG A 536 -87.20 32.66 -31.79
C ARG A 536 -88.67 33.08 -31.55
N LYS A 537 -89.15 33.06 -30.30
CA LYS A 537 -90.48 33.57 -29.92
C LYS A 537 -90.58 35.10 -29.82
N ARG A 538 -89.47 35.86 -29.86
CA ARG A 538 -89.49 37.32 -29.83
C ARG A 538 -89.42 38.00 -31.21
N LYS A 539 -89.51 37.24 -32.31
CA LYS A 539 -89.48 37.77 -33.69
C LYS A 539 -90.71 37.38 -34.54
N LYS A 540 -91.89 37.27 -33.92
CA LYS A 540 -93.17 37.36 -34.64
C LYS A 540 -94.12 38.25 -33.88
#